data_AF-A0A369NXK3-F1
#
_entry.id   AF-A0A369NXK3-F1
#
_cell.length_a   1.000
_cell.length_b   1.000
_cell.length_c   1.000
_cell.angle_alpha   90.00
_cell.angle_beta   90.00
_cell.angle_gamma   90.00
#
_symmetry.space_group_name_H-M   'P 1'
#
loop_
_entity.id
_entity.type
_entity.pdbx_description
1 polymer ?
#
loop_
_entity_poly.entity_id
_entity_poly.type
_entity_poly.pdbx_seq_one_letter_code
_entity_poly.pdbx_strand_id
1 'polypeptide(L)'
;MVSLYGVETKALNQAVTRNLGRFPERYSFKLTPEEAEDVRSQIVTLSGESARSAWWRYPPRAFTEQGVAMLSAVLRGAKAVEVSIGIMDAFVEMSPFSSREDLAALLTA
;
A
#
# COMPACT_ATOMS: atom_id res chain seq x y z
N MET A 1 7.59 0.76 -3.51
CA MET A 1 6.16 0.48 -3.78
C MET A 1 5.75 0.67 -5.24
N VAL A 2 6.01 1.82 -5.86
CA VAL A 2 5.63 2.12 -7.26
C VAL A 2 6.21 1.09 -8.23
N SER A 3 7.50 0.79 -8.09
CA SER A 3 8.18 -0.28 -8.85
C SER A 3 7.64 -1.68 -8.53
N LEU A 4 7.23 -1.93 -7.27
CA LEU A 4 6.74 -3.25 -6.83
C LEU A 4 5.43 -3.64 -7.52
N TYR A 5 4.53 -2.67 -7.76
CA TYR A 5 3.24 -2.91 -8.40
C TYR A 5 3.17 -2.42 -9.85
N GLY A 6 4.22 -1.79 -10.36
CA GLY A 6 4.25 -1.21 -11.71
C GLY A 6 3.22 -0.09 -11.92
N VAL A 7 2.82 0.63 -10.86
CA VAL A 7 1.82 1.71 -10.92
C VAL A 7 2.43 3.03 -10.51
N GLU A 8 2.01 4.12 -11.16
CA GLU A 8 2.44 5.48 -10.80
C GLU A 8 2.08 5.84 -9.35
N THR A 9 2.94 6.63 -8.69
CA THR A 9 2.71 7.13 -7.31
C THR A 9 1.36 7.84 -7.17
N LYS A 10 0.96 8.58 -8.20
CA LYS A 10 -0.32 9.30 -8.23
C LYS A 10 -1.51 8.33 -8.23
N ALA A 11 -1.46 7.31 -9.08
CA ALA A 11 -2.51 6.28 -9.16
C ALA A 11 -2.61 5.48 -7.85
N LEU A 12 -1.47 5.14 -7.25
CA LEU A 12 -1.41 4.46 -5.95
C LEU A 12 -2.07 5.28 -4.85
N ASN A 13 -1.70 6.56 -4.71
CA ASN A 13 -2.30 7.45 -3.73
C ASN A 13 -3.80 7.64 -3.96
N GLN A 14 -4.23 7.75 -5.22
CA GLN A 14 -5.64 7.87 -5.57
C GLN A 14 -6.44 6.61 -5.23
N ALA A 15 -5.86 5.42 -5.43
CA ALA A 15 -6.49 4.15 -5.09
C ALA A 15 -6.72 4.04 -3.57
N VAL A 16 -5.74 4.46 -2.76
CA VAL A 16 -5.85 4.51 -1.30
C VAL A 16 -6.91 5.52 -0.86
N THR A 17 -6.90 6.74 -1.42
CA THR A 17 -7.89 7.77 -1.09
C THR A 17 -9.33 7.34 -1.42
N ARG A 18 -9.53 6.57 -2.48
CA ARG A 18 -10.85 6.01 -2.82
C ARG A 18 -11.30 4.88 -1.89
N ASN A 19 -10.38 4.27 -1.16
CA ASN A 19 -10.63 3.08 -0.33
C ASN A 19 -10.16 3.29 1.12
N LEU A 20 -10.27 4.52 1.66
CA LEU A 20 -9.77 4.85 3.00
C LEU A 20 -10.30 3.93 4.10
N GLY A 21 -11.51 3.39 3.98
CA GLY A 21 -12.06 2.41 4.92
C GLY A 21 -11.26 1.10 5.03
N ARG A 22 -10.41 0.80 4.05
CA ARG A 22 -9.49 -0.36 4.07
C ARG A 22 -8.11 -0.03 4.64
N PHE A 23 -7.81 1.25 4.84
CA PHE A 23 -6.50 1.75 5.28
C PHE A 23 -6.64 2.49 6.61
N PRO A 24 -6.78 1.76 7.73
CA PRO A 24 -6.62 2.36 9.05
C PRO A 24 -5.22 2.97 9.19
N GLU A 25 -5.04 3.90 10.12
CA GLU A 25 -3.78 4.63 10.32
C GLU A 25 -2.56 3.71 10.50
N ARG A 26 -2.75 2.57 11.20
CA ARG A 26 -1.73 1.52 11.36
C ARG A 26 -1.28 0.83 10.06
N TYR A 27 -2.02 0.95 8.97
CA TYR A 27 -1.69 0.38 7.65
C TYR A 27 -1.10 1.41 6.71
N SER A 28 -1.56 2.65 6.80
CA SER A 28 -0.98 3.76 6.05
C SER A 28 -1.18 5.08 6.77
N PHE A 29 -0.15 5.91 6.77
CA PHE A 29 -0.17 7.24 7.34
C PHE A 29 0.64 8.19 6.45
N LYS A 30 0.41 9.49 6.62
CA LYS A 30 1.22 10.52 5.95
C LYS A 30 2.34 10.90 6.89
N LEU A 31 3.56 11.02 6.37
CA LEU A 31 4.69 11.52 7.15
C LEU A 31 4.46 12.97 7.54
N THR A 32 4.98 13.37 8.69
CA THR A 32 5.01 14.79 9.04
C THR A 32 5.96 15.56 8.10
N PRO A 33 5.79 16.88 8.00
CA PRO A 33 6.75 17.75 7.32
C PRO A 33 8.21 17.46 7.65
N GLU A 34 8.50 17.24 8.93
CA GLU A 34 9.82 16.99 9.48
C GLU A 34 10.33 15.59 9.14
N GLU A 35 9.48 14.56 9.27
CA GLU A 35 9.83 13.18 8.90
C GLU A 35 10.06 13.04 7.38
N ALA A 36 9.30 13.79 6.58
CA ALA A 36 9.43 13.80 5.13
C ALA A 36 10.72 14.45 4.64
N GLU A 37 11.29 15.37 5.43
CA GLU A 37 12.57 16.04 5.16
C GLU A 37 13.74 15.06 5.24
N ASP A 38 13.70 14.12 6.19
CA ASP A 38 14.70 13.05 6.38
C ASP A 38 14.62 11.96 5.29
N VAL A 39 13.43 11.73 4.72
CA VAL A 39 13.20 10.73 3.65
C VAL A 39 13.53 11.29 2.26
N ARG A 40 13.95 12.56 2.14
CA ARG A 40 14.31 13.17 0.85
C ARG A 40 15.55 12.53 0.25
N SER A 41 15.46 12.18 -1.03
CA SER A 41 16.64 11.98 -1.87
C SER A 41 17.33 13.32 -2.08
N GLN A 42 18.56 13.45 -1.56
CA GLN A 42 19.38 14.66 -1.72
C GLN A 42 19.83 14.92 -3.18
N ILE A 43 19.58 13.98 -4.09
CA ILE A 43 20.18 13.98 -5.43
C ILE A 43 19.18 14.43 -6.52
N VAL A 44 17.87 14.19 -6.34
CA VAL A 44 16.91 14.23 -7.47
C VAL A 44 15.86 15.33 -7.36
N THR A 45 15.70 15.97 -6.21
CA THR A 45 14.57 16.90 -5.96
C THR A 45 15.03 18.36 -5.97
N LEU A 46 14.29 19.23 -6.67
CA LEU A 46 14.52 20.68 -6.79
C LEU A 46 15.02 21.32 -5.48
N SER A 47 16.29 21.74 -5.46
CA SER A 47 16.92 22.44 -4.34
C SER A 47 16.58 23.93 -4.39
N GLY A 48 15.72 24.42 -3.50
CA GLY A 48 15.45 25.85 -3.34
C GLY A 48 14.38 26.16 -2.29
N GLU A 49 14.47 27.32 -1.65
CA GLU A 49 13.52 27.79 -0.62
C GLU A 49 12.08 27.90 -1.15
N SER A 50 11.90 28.13 -2.45
CA SER A 50 10.61 28.14 -3.15
C SER A 50 10.03 26.75 -3.44
N ALA A 51 10.87 25.71 -3.51
CA ALA A 51 10.39 24.33 -3.57
C ALA A 51 9.81 23.90 -2.23
N ARG A 52 10.41 24.35 -1.11
CA ARG A 52 9.97 23.98 0.24
C ARG A 52 8.54 24.40 0.58
N SER A 53 8.03 25.49 0.02
CA SER A 53 6.63 25.88 0.25
C SER A 53 5.64 25.20 -0.70
N ALA A 54 6.10 24.76 -1.89
CA ALA A 54 5.23 24.21 -2.93
C ALA A 54 5.01 22.68 -2.84
N TRP A 55 6.03 21.90 -2.43
CA TRP A 55 5.93 20.43 -2.42
C TRP A 55 5.28 19.86 -1.15
N TRP A 56 5.29 20.61 -0.05
CA TRP A 56 4.58 20.26 1.19
C TRP A 56 3.05 20.25 1.06
N ARG A 57 2.51 20.64 -0.10
CA ARG A 57 1.08 20.51 -0.40
C ARG A 57 0.58 19.07 -0.26
N TYR A 58 1.45 18.06 -0.43
CA TYR A 58 1.10 16.66 -0.24
C TYR A 58 2.24 15.87 0.42
N PRO A 59 2.23 15.71 1.76
CA PRO A 59 3.23 14.89 2.42
C PRO A 59 3.20 13.44 1.91
N PRO A 60 4.37 12.80 1.76
CA PRO A 60 4.47 11.44 1.28
C PRO A 60 3.72 10.47 2.20
N ARG A 61 3.10 9.46 1.60
CA ARG A 61 2.38 8.40 2.31
C ARG A 61 3.30 7.21 2.55
N ALA A 62 3.43 6.81 3.80
CA ALA A 62 4.11 5.60 4.22
C ALA A 62 3.10 4.44 4.37
N PHE A 63 3.59 3.22 4.18
CA PHE A 63 2.80 1.99 4.28
C PHE A 63 3.57 0.95 5.07
N THR A 64 2.87 0.25 5.96
CA THR A 64 3.38 -0.93 6.66
C THR A 64 3.23 -2.17 5.78
N GLU A 65 3.78 -3.31 6.20
CA GLU A 65 3.65 -4.59 5.50
C GLU A 65 2.18 -4.95 5.23
N GLN A 66 1.32 -4.76 6.22
CA GLN A 66 -0.12 -4.99 6.11
C GLN A 66 -0.77 -3.98 5.16
N GLY A 67 -0.30 -2.74 5.14
CA GLY A 67 -0.71 -1.74 4.15
C GLY A 67 -0.30 -2.12 2.72
N VAL A 68 0.89 -2.69 2.55
CA VAL A 68 1.38 -3.19 1.27
C VAL A 68 0.56 -4.38 0.80
N ALA A 69 0.24 -5.31 1.69
CA ALA A 69 -0.69 -6.40 1.40
C ALA A 69 -2.06 -5.86 0.98
N MET A 70 -2.59 -4.86 1.68
CA MET A 70 -3.87 -4.24 1.35
C MET A 70 -3.86 -3.51 -0.01
N LEU A 71 -2.71 -2.98 -0.45
CA LEU A 71 -2.58 -2.38 -1.79
C LEU A 71 -2.85 -3.41 -2.90
N SER A 72 -2.45 -4.67 -2.72
CA SER A 72 -2.71 -5.73 -3.71
C SER A 72 -4.22 -5.93 -3.97
N ALA A 73 -5.05 -5.71 -2.95
CA ALA A 73 -6.50 -5.89 -3.02
C ALA A 73 -7.26 -4.68 -3.60
N VAL A 74 -6.58 -3.54 -3.78
CA VAL A 74 -7.18 -2.27 -4.22
C VAL A 74 -6.66 -1.82 -5.59
N LEU A 75 -5.43 -2.19 -5.93
CA LEU A 75 -4.83 -1.94 -7.23
C LEU A 75 -5.35 -2.95 -8.28
N ARG A 76 -5.43 -2.52 -9.55
CA ARG A 76 -5.99 -3.31 -10.66
C ARG A 76 -4.94 -3.80 -11.68
N GLY A 77 -3.66 -3.86 -11.29
CA GLY A 77 -2.57 -4.26 -12.18
C GLY A 77 -2.28 -5.77 -12.12
N ALA A 78 -1.72 -6.34 -13.20
CA ALA A 78 -1.35 -7.76 -13.24
C ALA A 78 -0.44 -8.17 -12.07
N LYS A 79 0.53 -7.31 -11.72
CA LYS A 79 1.42 -7.53 -10.57
C LYS A 79 0.68 -7.48 -9.22
N ALA A 80 -0.34 -6.62 -9.10
CA ALA A 80 -1.17 -6.57 -7.88
C ALA A 80 -2.02 -7.84 -7.72
N VAL A 81 -2.55 -8.37 -8.83
CA VAL A 81 -3.28 -9.64 -8.86
C VAL A 81 -2.39 -10.80 -8.42
N GLU A 82 -1.18 -10.91 -8.99
CA GLU A 82 -0.20 -11.94 -8.63
C GLU A 82 0.15 -11.91 -7.13
N VAL A 83 0.44 -10.71 -6.60
CA VAL A 83 0.73 -10.54 -5.17
C VAL A 83 -0.49 -10.89 -4.32
N SER A 84 -1.69 -10.49 -4.73
CA SER A 84 -2.92 -10.82 -4.00
C SER A 84 -3.17 -12.32 -3.94
N ILE A 85 -2.91 -13.05 -5.03
CA ILE A 85 -3.04 -14.52 -5.06
C ILE A 85 -2.01 -15.14 -4.10
N GLY A 86 -0.73 -14.73 -4.18
CA GLY A 86 0.31 -15.25 -3.30
C GLY A 86 0.05 -14.99 -1.81
N ILE A 87 -0.56 -13.85 -1.46
CA ILE A 87 -0.98 -13.56 -0.08
C ILE A 87 -2.08 -14.53 0.37
N MET A 88 -3.05 -14.82 -0.49
CA MET A 88 -4.14 -15.75 -0.16
C MET A 88 -3.64 -17.19 -0.05
N ASP A 89 -2.78 -17.64 -0.97
CA ASP A 89 -2.19 -18.99 -0.93
C ASP A 89 -1.39 -19.19 0.36
N ALA A 90 -0.53 -18.23 0.70
CA ALA A 90 0.24 -18.27 1.94
C ALA A 90 -0.67 -18.27 3.18
N PHE A 91 -1.76 -17.50 3.16
CA PHE A 91 -2.73 -17.50 4.25
C PHE A 91 -3.43 -18.86 4.41
N VAL A 92 -3.82 -19.51 3.31
CA VAL A 92 -4.44 -20.85 3.33
C VAL A 92 -3.47 -21.90 3.88
N GLU A 93 -2.20 -21.85 3.47
CA GLU A 93 -1.16 -22.76 3.98
C GLU A 93 -0.89 -22.58 5.48
N MET A 94 -0.90 -21.35 5.96
CA MET A 94 -0.67 -21.03 7.38
C MET A 94 -1.92 -21.18 8.26
N SER A 95 -3.10 -21.35 7.66
CA SER A 95 -4.35 -21.41 8.42
C SER A 95 -4.46 -22.73 9.21
N PRO A 96 -4.76 -22.68 10.52
CA PRO A 96 -5.02 -23.89 11.31
C PRO A 96 -6.31 -24.61 10.89
N PHE A 97 -7.13 -24.00 10.04
CA PHE A 97 -8.35 -24.57 9.44
C PHE A 97 -8.11 -25.16 8.03
N SER A 98 -6.88 -25.59 7.72
CA SER A 98 -6.51 -26.08 6.38
C SER A 98 -7.17 -27.43 5.99
N SER A 99 -7.99 -28.02 6.86
CA SER A 99 -8.93 -29.07 6.46
C SER A 99 -9.79 -28.50 5.32
N ARG A 100 -9.58 -28.99 4.08
CA ARG A 100 -10.34 -28.58 2.89
C ARG A 100 -11.88 -28.60 3.10
N GLU A 101 -12.34 -29.39 4.07
CA GLU A 101 -13.74 -29.54 4.46
C GLU A 101 -14.31 -28.31 5.18
N ASP A 102 -13.53 -27.61 6.01
CA ASP A 102 -14.00 -26.45 6.81
C ASP A 102 -14.18 -25.18 5.95
N LEU A 103 -13.30 -24.97 4.97
CA LEU A 103 -13.38 -23.86 4.03
C LEU A 103 -14.55 -24.03 3.04
N ALA A 104 -14.85 -25.27 2.64
CA ALA A 104 -16.00 -25.56 1.80
C ALA A 104 -17.32 -25.26 2.53
N ALA A 105 -17.39 -25.52 3.84
CA ALA A 105 -18.57 -25.25 4.67
C ALA A 105 -18.86 -23.74 4.85
N LEU A 106 -17.83 -22.89 4.86
CA LEU A 106 -17.99 -21.43 4.94
C LEU A 106 -18.49 -20.77 3.65
N LEU A 107 -18.34 -21.44 2.49
CA LEU A 107 -18.78 -20.93 1.19
C LEU A 107 -20.20 -21.34 0.81
N THR A 108 -20.78 -22.31 1.52
CA THR A 108 -22.15 -22.82 1.32
C THR A 108 -23.15 -22.34 2.38
N ALA A 109 -22.73 -21.55 3.37
CA ALA A 109 -23.59 -20.89 4.37
C ALA A 109 -23.93 -19.45 3.96
#